data_AF-A0A674HHX5-F1
#
_entry.id   AF-A0A674HHX5-F1
#
_cell.length_a   1.000
_cell.length_b   1.000
_cell.length_c   1.000
_cell.angle_alpha   90.00
_cell.angle_beta   90.00
_cell.angle_gamma   90.00
#
_symmetry.space_group_name_H-M   'P 1'
#
loop_
_entity.id
_entity.type
_entity.pdbx_description
1 polymer ?
#
loop_
_entity_poly.entity_id
_entity_poly.type
_entity_poly.pdbx_seq_one_letter_code
_entity_poly.pdbx_strand_id
1 'polypeptide(L)'
;LGWAGRDGGAGRAGAAGERAIELLEKLQRSGEVPPQKLQALQRVLQSEFCNAVREVYEHVYETVDISSSPEVRANATAKATVAAFAASEGHSHPRVVELPKTEEGLGFNIMGGKEQNSPIYISRIIPGGIADRHGGLKRGDQLLSVNGVSVEGEHHEKAVELLKAAQGKVKLVVRYTPKVLEEMESRFEKMRSAKRRQQN
;
A
#
# COMPACT_ATOMS: atom_id res chain seq x y z
N LEU A 1 50.04 18.43 20.54
CA LEU A 1 49.64 19.26 19.38
C LEU A 1 49.39 18.28 18.25
N GLY A 2 48.22 18.08 17.65
CA GLY A 2 46.99 18.85 17.53
C GLY A 2 46.26 18.20 16.34
N TRP A 3 44.94 18.15 16.42
CA TRP A 3 44.01 17.43 15.54
C TRP A 3 43.92 18.01 14.11
N ALA A 4 43.67 17.13 13.11
CA ALA A 4 42.79 17.31 11.93
C ALA A 4 42.92 16.04 11.08
N GLY A 5 41.91 15.22 10.78
CA GLY A 5 40.56 15.49 10.27
C GLY A 5 40.44 14.68 8.96
N ARG A 6 40.00 13.42 9.01
CA ARG A 6 38.63 12.96 8.65
C ARG A 6 38.24 13.43 7.25
N ASP A 7 38.36 12.56 6.24
CA ASP A 7 37.56 12.58 5.02
C ASP A 7 37.68 11.26 4.26
N GLY A 8 36.56 10.77 3.70
CA GLY A 8 36.57 9.67 2.71
C GLY A 8 35.44 8.64 2.79
N GLY A 9 34.47 8.77 3.71
CA GLY A 9 33.36 7.80 3.86
C GLY A 9 32.19 7.99 2.90
N ALA A 10 31.98 9.20 2.38
CA ALA A 10 30.80 9.57 1.57
C ALA A 10 30.88 9.15 0.09
N GLY A 11 32.04 8.71 -0.40
CA GLY A 11 32.25 8.42 -1.83
C GLY A 11 31.85 7.00 -2.30
N ARG A 12 31.34 6.13 -1.43
CA ARG A 12 31.10 4.71 -1.78
C ARG A 12 29.64 4.31 -1.99
N ALA A 13 28.67 5.08 -1.51
CA ALA A 13 27.24 4.77 -1.66
C ALA A 13 26.68 5.18 -3.03
N GLY A 14 27.00 6.40 -3.52
CA GLY A 14 26.68 6.83 -4.89
C GLY A 14 27.23 5.89 -5.98
N ALA A 15 28.35 5.23 -5.68
CA ALA A 15 28.96 4.26 -6.57
C ALA A 15 28.18 2.93 -6.70
N ALA A 16 27.16 2.63 -5.88
CA ALA A 16 26.41 1.37 -5.98
C ALA A 16 25.32 1.41 -7.07
N GLY A 17 24.64 2.55 -7.22
CA GLY A 17 23.66 2.76 -8.30
C GLY A 17 24.30 2.85 -9.67
N GLU A 18 25.42 3.58 -9.77
CA GLU A 18 26.24 3.64 -10.98
C GLU A 18 26.79 2.26 -11.36
N ARG A 19 27.27 1.47 -10.39
CA ARG A 19 27.71 0.09 -10.63
C ARG A 19 26.61 -0.84 -11.13
N ALA A 20 25.36 -0.68 -10.67
CA ALA A 20 24.24 -1.49 -11.16
C ALA A 20 23.90 -1.17 -12.62
N ILE A 21 23.98 0.10 -13.01
CA ILE A 21 23.78 0.53 -14.41
C ILE A 21 24.95 0.04 -15.28
N GLU A 22 26.20 0.20 -14.83
CA GLU A 22 27.39 -0.33 -15.53
C GLU A 22 27.37 -1.86 -15.69
N LEU A 23 26.89 -2.59 -14.67
CA LEU A 23 26.73 -4.05 -14.74
C LEU A 23 25.67 -4.44 -15.77
N LEU A 24 24.59 -3.68 -15.90
CA LEU A 24 23.58 -3.89 -16.93
C LEU A 24 24.10 -3.63 -18.33
N GLU A 25 24.92 -2.60 -18.52
CA GLU A 25 25.58 -2.34 -19.80
C GLU A 25 26.59 -3.44 -20.16
N LYS A 26 27.32 -3.98 -19.18
CA LYS A 26 28.21 -5.13 -19.37
C LYS A 26 27.44 -6.40 -19.75
N LEU A 27 26.30 -6.66 -19.10
CA LEU A 27 25.41 -7.77 -19.44
C LEU A 27 24.80 -7.60 -20.84
N GLN A 28 24.46 -6.36 -21.25
CA GLN A 28 23.97 -6.07 -22.60
C GLN A 28 25.01 -6.37 -23.68
N ARG A 29 26.30 -6.09 -23.42
CA ARG A 29 27.41 -6.43 -24.33
C ARG A 29 27.72 -7.93 -24.37
N SER A 30 27.46 -8.64 -23.29
CA SER A 30 27.67 -10.11 -23.22
C SER A 30 26.66 -10.92 -24.02
N GLY A 31 25.49 -10.34 -24.35
CA GLY A 31 24.43 -11.00 -25.10
C GLY A 31 23.65 -12.08 -24.33
N GLU A 32 23.99 -12.35 -23.06
CA GLU A 32 23.38 -13.40 -22.24
C GLU A 32 21.93 -13.10 -21.83
N VAL A 33 21.53 -11.82 -21.83
CA VAL A 33 20.21 -11.38 -21.39
C VAL A 33 19.43 -10.77 -22.54
N PRO A 34 18.21 -11.28 -22.84
CA PRO A 34 17.36 -10.71 -23.87
C PRO A 34 17.11 -9.21 -23.64
N PRO A 35 17.18 -8.37 -24.68
CA PRO A 35 17.12 -6.91 -24.54
C PRO A 35 15.80 -6.43 -23.91
N GLN A 36 14.70 -7.18 -24.07
CA GLN A 36 13.42 -6.86 -23.42
C GLN A 36 13.49 -6.98 -21.89
N LYS A 37 14.22 -7.99 -21.37
CA LYS A 37 14.41 -8.18 -19.93
C LYS A 37 15.33 -7.10 -19.35
N LEU A 38 16.36 -6.72 -20.10
CA LEU A 38 17.29 -5.67 -19.68
C LEU A 38 16.61 -4.29 -19.64
N GLN A 39 15.78 -3.99 -20.64
CA GLN A 39 15.01 -2.75 -20.69
C GLN A 39 13.95 -2.66 -19.59
N ALA A 40 13.29 -3.78 -19.26
CA ALA A 40 12.40 -3.84 -18.11
C ALA A 40 13.15 -3.57 -16.80
N LEU A 41 14.33 -4.15 -16.63
CA LEU A 41 15.16 -3.96 -15.45
C LEU A 41 15.68 -2.52 -15.32
N GLN A 42 16.10 -1.90 -16.43
CA GLN A 42 16.45 -0.47 -16.47
C GLN A 42 15.26 0.42 -16.07
N ARG A 43 14.06 0.15 -16.59
CA ARG A 43 12.85 0.91 -16.22
C ARG A 43 12.51 0.77 -14.74
N VAL A 44 12.69 -0.42 -14.17
CA VAL A 44 12.47 -0.65 -12.74
C VAL A 44 13.49 0.13 -11.91
N LEU A 45 14.78 0.02 -12.22
CA LEU A 45 15.85 0.70 -11.48
C LEU A 45 15.81 2.23 -11.56
N GLN A 46 15.30 2.76 -12.67
CA GLN A 46 15.10 4.19 -12.89
C GLN A 46 13.73 4.69 -12.41
N SER A 47 12.86 3.82 -11.91
CA SER A 47 11.53 4.22 -11.45
C SER A 47 11.62 5.13 -10.22
N GLU A 48 10.65 6.04 -10.10
CA GLU A 48 10.42 6.85 -8.90
C GLU A 48 10.39 5.99 -7.63
N PHE A 49 9.81 4.79 -7.73
CA PHE A 49 9.80 3.80 -6.65
C PHE A 49 11.22 3.34 -6.25
N CYS A 50 12.03 2.85 -7.19
CA CYS A 50 13.40 2.43 -6.89
C CYS A 50 14.29 3.60 -6.43
N ASN A 51 14.03 4.81 -6.91
CA ASN A 51 14.74 6.01 -6.47
C ASN A 51 14.41 6.35 -5.01
N ALA A 52 13.12 6.33 -4.64
CA ALA A 52 12.70 6.51 -3.25
C ALA A 52 13.23 5.40 -2.33
N VAL A 53 13.26 4.13 -2.79
CA VAL A 53 13.90 3.02 -2.05
C VAL A 53 15.38 3.31 -1.78
N ARG A 54 16.08 3.85 -2.77
CA ARG A 54 17.51 4.17 -2.68
C ARG A 54 17.77 5.29 -1.68
N GLU A 55 16.98 6.36 -1.71
CA GLU A 55 17.10 7.48 -0.76
C GLU A 55 16.89 7.01 0.69
N VAL A 56 15.89 6.16 0.93
CA VAL A 56 15.64 5.59 2.26
C VAL A 56 16.77 4.66 2.68
N TYR A 57 17.31 3.84 1.77
CA TYR A 57 18.46 2.98 2.04
C TYR A 57 19.70 3.80 2.43
N GLU A 58 20.01 4.88 1.69
CA GLU A 58 21.16 5.75 1.95
C GLU A 58 21.00 6.49 3.28
N HIS A 59 19.83 7.06 3.55
CA HIS A 59 19.54 7.75 4.80
C HIS A 59 19.62 6.83 6.02
N VAL A 60 19.12 5.60 5.91
CA VAL A 60 19.22 4.59 6.98
C VAL A 60 20.65 4.06 7.11
N TYR A 61 21.41 3.96 6.02
CA TYR A 61 22.81 3.54 6.08
C TYR A 61 23.72 4.57 6.76
N GLU A 62 23.43 5.87 6.59
CA GLU A 62 24.16 6.96 7.24
C GLU A 62 23.82 7.13 8.73
N THR A 63 22.59 6.81 9.13
CA THR A 63 22.07 7.08 10.48
C THR A 63 22.20 5.90 11.45
N VAL A 64 22.45 4.69 10.94
CA VAL A 64 22.48 3.46 11.75
C VAL A 64 23.92 3.11 12.11
N ASP A 65 24.31 3.49 13.33
CA ASP A 65 25.64 3.26 13.91
C ASP A 65 25.78 1.82 14.43
N ILE A 66 25.81 0.84 13.50
CA ILE A 66 26.06 -0.56 13.85
C ILE A 66 27.56 -0.83 13.73
N SER A 67 28.20 -1.10 14.85
CA SER A 67 29.62 -1.46 14.98
C SER A 67 29.99 -2.86 14.42
N SER A 68 29.25 -3.39 13.44
CA SER A 68 29.44 -4.75 12.91
C SER A 68 29.74 -4.77 11.41
N SER A 69 30.15 -5.95 10.91
CA SER A 69 30.71 -6.13 9.56
C SER A 69 29.80 -5.53 8.47
N PRO A 70 30.38 -5.12 7.31
CA PRO A 70 29.63 -4.50 6.22
C PRO A 70 28.40 -5.31 5.75
N GLU A 71 28.43 -6.64 5.86
CA GLU A 71 27.31 -7.53 5.48
C GLU A 71 26.14 -7.45 6.46
N VAL A 72 26.42 -7.33 7.76
CA VAL A 72 25.37 -7.22 8.79
C VAL A 72 24.65 -5.89 8.68
N ARG A 73 25.40 -4.80 8.41
CA ARG A 73 24.82 -3.48 8.14
C ARG A 73 23.96 -3.49 6.88
N ALA A 74 24.44 -4.05 5.77
CA ALA A 74 23.66 -4.17 4.55
C ALA A 74 22.36 -4.97 4.75
N ASN A 75 22.42 -6.06 5.53
CA ASN A 75 21.25 -6.88 5.85
C ASN A 75 20.23 -6.13 6.73
N ALA A 76 20.70 -5.43 7.76
CA ALA A 76 19.86 -4.64 8.65
C ALA A 76 19.20 -3.47 7.91
N THR A 77 19.95 -2.74 7.08
CA THR A 77 19.41 -1.66 6.25
C THR A 77 18.41 -2.19 5.23
N ALA A 78 18.71 -3.28 4.52
CA ALA A 78 17.76 -3.89 3.59
C ALA A 78 16.45 -4.31 4.28
N LYS A 79 16.54 -4.91 5.48
CA LYS A 79 15.36 -5.24 6.29
C LYS A 79 14.59 -4.01 6.74
N ALA A 80 15.26 -2.95 7.15
CA ALA A 80 14.64 -1.70 7.56
C ALA A 80 13.96 -0.99 6.38
N THR A 81 14.60 -0.95 5.20
CA THR A 81 14.03 -0.41 3.97
C THR A 81 12.81 -1.23 3.54
N VAL A 82 12.90 -2.57 3.54
CA VAL A 82 11.75 -3.45 3.23
C VAL A 82 10.63 -3.27 4.26
N ALA A 83 10.95 -3.12 5.54
CA ALA A 83 9.94 -2.87 6.58
C ALA A 83 9.29 -1.49 6.42
N ALA A 84 10.08 -0.45 6.09
CA ALA A 84 9.59 0.89 5.81
C ALA A 84 8.72 0.94 4.54
N PHE A 85 9.10 0.18 3.51
CA PHE A 85 8.30 0.01 2.28
C PHE A 85 7.04 -0.81 2.50
N ALA A 86 7.11 -1.90 3.25
CA ALA A 86 5.92 -2.64 3.66
C ALA A 86 4.97 -1.78 4.51
N ALA A 87 5.52 -0.87 5.32
CA ALA A 87 4.76 0.12 6.08
C ALA A 87 4.20 1.24 5.20
N SER A 88 4.87 1.64 4.11
CA SER A 88 4.43 2.72 3.21
C SER A 88 3.49 2.24 2.08
N GLU A 89 3.68 1.02 1.57
CA GLU A 89 2.91 0.40 0.49
C GLU A 89 1.87 -0.64 0.96
N GLY A 90 1.86 -0.98 2.25
CA GLY A 90 0.88 -1.93 2.83
C GLY A 90 -0.57 -1.44 2.79
N HIS A 91 -0.81 -0.27 2.21
CA HIS A 91 -2.07 0.44 2.23
C HIS A 91 -2.74 0.42 0.84
N SER A 92 -2.01 0.40 -0.27
CA SER A 92 -2.57 0.40 -1.63
C SER A 92 -2.78 -1.00 -2.24
N HIS A 93 -2.33 -2.08 -1.59
CA HIS A 93 -2.46 -3.44 -2.10
C HIS A 93 -3.70 -4.16 -1.57
N PRO A 94 -4.41 -4.96 -2.40
CA PRO A 94 -5.48 -5.84 -1.92
C PRO A 94 -4.97 -6.79 -0.84
N ARG A 95 -5.70 -6.86 0.28
CA ARG A 95 -5.44 -7.79 1.38
C ARG A 95 -6.69 -8.59 1.71
N VAL A 96 -6.48 -9.78 2.25
CA VAL A 96 -7.55 -10.66 2.73
C VAL A 96 -7.80 -10.40 4.21
N VAL A 97 -9.05 -10.29 4.60
CA VAL A 97 -9.48 -10.23 6.01
C VAL A 97 -10.57 -11.27 6.22
N GLU A 98 -10.39 -12.14 7.21
CA GLU A 98 -11.40 -13.14 7.58
C GLU A 98 -12.05 -12.76 8.91
N LEU A 99 -13.37 -12.60 8.92
CA LEU A 99 -14.14 -12.23 10.11
C LEU A 99 -15.17 -13.30 10.46
N PRO A 100 -15.39 -13.62 11.74
CA PRO A 100 -16.53 -14.44 12.13
C PRO A 100 -17.83 -13.65 11.99
N LYS A 101 -18.82 -14.20 11.30
CA LYS A 101 -20.18 -13.66 11.28
C LYS A 101 -20.91 -14.09 12.54
N THR A 102 -21.40 -13.11 13.29
CA THR A 102 -22.25 -13.32 14.47
C THR A 102 -23.67 -12.82 14.23
N GLU A 103 -24.56 -13.05 15.18
CA GLU A 103 -25.93 -12.49 15.18
C GLU A 103 -25.92 -10.95 15.15
N GLU A 104 -24.93 -10.32 15.79
CA GLU A 104 -24.74 -8.86 15.81
C GLU A 104 -24.23 -8.29 14.47
N GLY A 105 -23.82 -9.14 13.53
CA GLY A 105 -23.24 -8.67 12.27
C GLY A 105 -21.71 -8.85 12.18
N LEU A 106 -21.12 -8.06 11.27
CA LEU A 106 -19.68 -7.98 11.08
C LEU A 106 -19.06 -6.72 11.72
N GLY A 107 -19.86 -5.77 12.19
CA GLY A 107 -19.38 -4.60 12.92
C GLY A 107 -18.83 -3.47 12.03
N PHE A 108 -19.32 -3.31 10.80
CA PHE A 108 -18.94 -2.19 9.92
C PHE A 108 -20.10 -1.78 8.99
N ASN A 109 -20.03 -0.56 8.47
CA ASN A 109 -20.96 -0.04 7.46
C ASN A 109 -20.26 0.11 6.12
N ILE A 110 -21.02 -0.08 5.04
CA ILE A 110 -20.56 0.18 3.68
C ILE A 110 -21.30 1.38 3.05
N MET A 111 -20.70 1.98 2.03
CA MET A 111 -21.30 3.03 1.20
C MET A 111 -20.79 2.95 -0.25
N GLY A 112 -21.34 3.79 -1.13
CA GLY A 112 -21.06 3.74 -2.56
C GLY A 112 -21.82 2.60 -3.24
N GLY A 113 -21.44 2.29 -4.48
CA GLY A 113 -22.19 1.41 -5.36
C GLY A 113 -22.30 1.99 -6.77
N LYS A 114 -22.52 1.11 -7.75
CA LYS A 114 -22.63 1.47 -9.16
C LYS A 114 -23.68 2.56 -9.42
N GLU A 115 -24.80 2.53 -8.71
CA GLU A 115 -25.88 3.53 -8.83
C GLU A 115 -25.45 4.95 -8.44
N GLN A 116 -24.33 5.09 -7.71
CA GLN A 116 -23.71 6.35 -7.32
C GLN A 116 -22.43 6.64 -8.12
N ASN A 117 -22.14 5.88 -9.18
CA ASN A 117 -20.89 5.93 -9.95
C ASN A 117 -19.66 5.91 -9.02
N SER A 118 -19.69 5.04 -8.01
CA SER A 118 -18.68 4.98 -6.96
C SER A 118 -18.39 3.55 -6.54
N PRO A 119 -17.14 3.19 -6.19
CA PRO A 119 -16.85 1.87 -5.63
C PRO A 119 -17.51 1.68 -4.26
N ILE A 120 -17.54 0.44 -3.79
CA ILE A 120 -18.07 0.09 -2.47
C ILE A 120 -16.96 0.23 -1.43
N TYR A 121 -17.23 1.01 -0.37
CA TYR A 121 -16.26 1.32 0.68
C TYR A 121 -16.80 1.01 2.06
N ILE A 122 -15.91 0.63 2.98
CA ILE A 122 -16.17 0.63 4.41
C ILE A 122 -16.13 2.08 4.91
N SER A 123 -17.31 2.61 5.23
CA SER A 123 -17.51 3.99 5.67
C SER A 123 -17.32 4.17 7.17
N ARG A 124 -17.55 3.11 7.95
CA ARG A 124 -17.46 3.12 9.40
C ARG A 124 -17.12 1.74 9.95
N ILE A 125 -16.26 1.71 10.95
CA ILE A 125 -16.07 0.56 11.85
C ILE A 125 -16.88 0.84 13.12
N ILE A 126 -17.67 -0.13 13.58
CA ILE A 126 -18.52 0.01 14.77
C ILE A 126 -17.67 -0.27 16.01
N PRO A 127 -17.49 0.69 16.93
CA PRO A 127 -16.69 0.50 18.14
C PRO A 127 -17.18 -0.70 18.96
N GLY A 128 -16.26 -1.55 19.40
CA GLY A 128 -16.55 -2.78 20.13
C GLY A 128 -17.16 -3.91 19.29
N GLY A 129 -17.44 -3.68 18.01
CA GLY A 129 -17.95 -4.67 17.07
C GLY A 129 -16.88 -5.69 16.63
N ILE A 130 -17.30 -6.69 15.84
CA ILE A 130 -16.39 -7.75 15.37
C ILE A 130 -15.22 -7.20 14.54
N ALA A 131 -15.49 -6.33 13.56
CA ALA A 131 -14.44 -5.73 12.75
C ALA A 131 -13.45 -4.87 13.56
N ASP A 132 -13.95 -4.15 14.58
CA ASP A 132 -13.13 -3.33 15.48
C ASP A 132 -12.20 -4.20 16.33
N ARG A 133 -12.77 -5.20 17.02
CA ARG A 133 -12.00 -6.15 17.84
C ARG A 133 -10.99 -6.96 17.04
N HIS A 134 -11.28 -7.26 15.78
CA HIS A 134 -10.35 -7.95 14.88
C HIS A 134 -9.21 -7.04 14.40
N GLY A 135 -9.44 -5.73 14.23
CA GLY A 135 -8.43 -4.75 13.81
C GLY A 135 -7.97 -4.85 12.34
N GLY A 136 -8.42 -5.86 11.60
CA GLY A 136 -8.04 -6.10 10.21
C GLY A 136 -8.73 -5.19 9.17
N LEU A 137 -9.84 -4.53 9.54
CA LEU A 137 -10.56 -3.57 8.69
C LEU A 137 -10.41 -2.14 9.20
N LYS A 138 -10.44 -1.19 8.28
CA LYS A 138 -10.34 0.25 8.56
C LYS A 138 -11.36 1.02 7.73
N ARG A 139 -11.84 2.15 8.26
CA ARG A 139 -12.57 3.14 7.46
C ARG A 139 -11.67 3.60 6.31
N GLY A 140 -12.20 3.61 5.09
CA GLY A 140 -11.41 3.92 3.88
C GLY A 140 -10.94 2.69 3.11
N ASP A 141 -11.25 1.49 3.59
CA ASP A 141 -11.10 0.27 2.78
C ASP A 141 -12.14 0.21 1.67
N GLN A 142 -11.70 0.09 0.43
CA GLN A 142 -12.53 -0.36 -0.69
C GLN A 142 -12.79 -1.86 -0.55
N LEU A 143 -14.04 -2.28 -0.63
CA LEU A 143 -14.43 -3.68 -0.68
C LEU A 143 -14.33 -4.18 -2.13
N LEU A 144 -13.51 -5.21 -2.36
CA LEU A 144 -13.27 -5.79 -3.68
C LEU A 144 -14.04 -7.10 -3.87
N SER A 145 -14.10 -7.94 -2.83
CA SER A 145 -14.88 -9.19 -2.89
C SER A 145 -15.35 -9.67 -1.52
N VAL A 146 -16.40 -10.49 -1.53
CA VAL A 146 -16.97 -11.18 -0.37
C VAL A 146 -17.04 -12.67 -0.69
N ASN A 147 -16.39 -13.51 0.11
CA ASN A 147 -16.31 -14.96 -0.07
C ASN A 147 -15.89 -15.39 -1.49
N GLY A 148 -14.97 -14.64 -2.11
CA GLY A 148 -14.48 -14.90 -3.46
C GLY A 148 -15.37 -14.35 -4.59
N VAL A 149 -16.54 -13.78 -4.28
CA VAL A 149 -17.40 -13.11 -5.25
C VAL A 149 -17.02 -11.63 -5.32
N SER A 150 -16.58 -11.16 -6.50
CA SER A 150 -16.24 -9.75 -6.70
C SER A 150 -17.47 -8.85 -6.54
N VAL A 151 -17.26 -7.67 -5.96
CA VAL A 151 -18.25 -6.59 -5.85
C VAL A 151 -17.77 -5.31 -6.53
N GLU A 152 -16.67 -5.38 -7.29
CA GLU A 152 -16.16 -4.24 -8.03
C GLU A 152 -17.10 -3.87 -9.18
N GLY A 153 -17.54 -2.61 -9.22
CA GLY A 153 -18.48 -2.13 -10.24
C GLY A 153 -19.92 -2.63 -10.05
N GLU A 154 -20.22 -3.28 -8.93
CA GLU A 154 -21.55 -3.75 -8.58
C GLU A 154 -22.39 -2.72 -7.83
N HIS A 155 -23.70 -2.95 -7.80
CA HIS A 155 -24.63 -2.15 -7.01
C HIS A 155 -24.41 -2.34 -5.51
N HIS A 156 -24.72 -1.31 -4.73
CA HIS A 156 -24.65 -1.37 -3.27
C HIS A 156 -25.37 -2.60 -2.70
N GLU A 157 -26.59 -2.85 -3.19
CA GLU A 157 -27.46 -3.93 -2.74
C GLU A 157 -26.80 -5.31 -2.89
N LYS A 158 -26.04 -5.52 -3.98
CA LYS A 158 -25.36 -6.81 -4.22
C LYS A 158 -24.34 -7.13 -3.13
N ALA A 159 -23.55 -6.15 -2.70
CA ALA A 159 -22.61 -6.34 -1.60
C ALA A 159 -23.33 -6.59 -0.27
N VAL A 160 -24.44 -5.89 -0.03
CA VAL A 160 -25.27 -6.09 1.16
C VAL A 160 -25.84 -7.52 1.20
N GLU A 161 -26.36 -8.02 0.08
CA GLU A 161 -26.85 -9.40 -0.05
C GLU A 161 -25.77 -10.42 0.28
N LEU A 162 -24.58 -10.28 -0.32
CA LEU A 162 -23.46 -11.20 -0.08
C LEU A 162 -23.02 -11.19 1.38
N LEU A 163 -22.92 -10.01 2.01
CA LEU A 163 -22.53 -9.87 3.42
C LEU A 163 -23.59 -10.43 4.38
N LYS A 164 -24.89 -10.32 4.03
CA LYS A 164 -26.01 -10.87 4.81
C LYS A 164 -26.12 -12.38 4.67
N ALA A 165 -25.92 -12.91 3.46
CA ALA A 165 -26.02 -14.33 3.16
C ALA A 165 -24.81 -15.14 3.70
N ALA A 166 -23.68 -14.47 3.97
CA ALA A 166 -22.50 -15.12 4.50
C ALA A 166 -22.73 -15.70 5.90
N GLN A 167 -22.20 -16.90 6.15
CA GLN A 167 -22.30 -17.64 7.41
C GLN A 167 -20.92 -18.10 7.88
N GLY A 168 -20.77 -18.32 9.19
CA GLY A 168 -19.50 -18.80 9.75
C GLY A 168 -18.38 -17.77 9.60
N LYS A 169 -17.40 -18.03 8.74
CA LYS A 169 -16.30 -17.10 8.45
C LYS A 169 -16.54 -16.39 7.13
N VAL A 170 -16.41 -15.07 7.14
CA VAL A 170 -16.54 -14.21 5.96
C VAL A 170 -15.16 -13.75 5.52
N LYS A 171 -14.76 -14.14 4.31
CA LYS A 171 -13.51 -13.74 3.69
C LYS A 171 -13.73 -12.51 2.82
N LEU A 172 -13.13 -11.40 3.20
CA LEU A 172 -13.20 -10.13 2.50
C LEU A 172 -11.87 -9.87 1.80
N VAL A 173 -11.90 -9.36 0.58
CA VAL A 173 -10.72 -8.75 -0.06
C VAL A 173 -10.93 -7.25 -0.08
N VAL A 174 -10.00 -6.52 0.51
CA VAL A 174 -10.10 -5.06 0.69
C VAL A 174 -8.80 -4.36 0.30
N ARG A 175 -8.90 -3.10 -0.10
CA ARG A 175 -7.74 -2.24 -0.40
C ARG A 175 -7.91 -0.90 0.30
N TYR A 176 -6.88 -0.40 0.98
CA TYR A 176 -7.01 0.82 1.77
C TYR A 176 -6.75 2.08 0.93
N THR A 177 -7.82 2.79 0.59
CA THR A 177 -7.80 3.99 -0.27
C THR A 177 -8.60 5.13 0.38
N PRO A 178 -8.17 5.64 1.56
CA PRO A 178 -8.94 6.59 2.36
C PRO A 178 -9.19 7.93 1.64
N LYS A 179 -8.22 8.41 0.84
CA LYS A 179 -8.36 9.66 0.07
C LYS A 179 -9.54 9.61 -0.90
N VAL A 180 -9.76 8.46 -1.54
CA VAL A 180 -10.89 8.26 -2.46
C VAL A 180 -12.22 8.30 -1.70
N LEU A 181 -12.27 7.70 -0.51
CA LEU A 181 -13.45 7.78 0.36
C LEU A 181 -13.75 9.23 0.76
N GLU A 182 -12.74 10.00 1.18
CA GLU A 182 -12.88 11.41 1.56
C GLU A 182 -13.41 12.27 0.39
N GLU A 183 -12.87 12.07 -0.82
CA GLU A 183 -13.34 12.72 -2.03
C GLU A 183 -14.80 12.36 -2.36
N MET A 184 -15.17 11.08 -2.21
CA MET A 184 -16.54 10.60 -2.38
C MET A 184 -17.51 11.24 -1.38
N GLU A 185 -17.15 11.28 -0.09
CA GLU A 185 -17.95 11.91 0.95
C GLU A 185 -18.15 13.41 0.66
N SER A 186 -17.09 14.12 0.26
CA SER A 186 -17.15 15.54 -0.14
C SER A 186 -18.11 15.76 -1.31
N ARG A 187 -18.07 14.89 -2.33
CA ARG A 187 -18.98 14.94 -3.48
C ARG A 187 -20.44 14.75 -3.06
N PHE A 188 -20.73 13.77 -2.20
CA PHE A 188 -22.07 13.52 -1.71
C PHE A 188 -22.61 14.65 -0.83
N GLU A 189 -21.75 15.25 0.00
CA GLU A 189 -22.14 16.39 0.85
C GLU A 189 -22.47 17.63 0.01
N LYS A 190 -21.66 17.93 -1.01
CA LYS A 190 -21.93 19.03 -1.96
C LYS A 190 -23.26 18.84 -2.68
N MET A 191 -23.54 17.62 -3.14
CA MET A 191 -24.79 17.30 -3.84
C MET A 191 -26.02 17.43 -2.93
N ARG A 192 -25.93 16.94 -1.69
CA ARG A 192 -26.99 17.08 -0.68
C ARG A 192 -27.24 18.55 -0.32
N SER A 193 -26.18 19.33 -0.14
CA SER A 193 -26.25 20.76 0.16
C SER A 193 -26.89 21.56 -0.98
N ALA A 194 -26.58 21.23 -2.24
CA ALA A 194 -27.19 21.88 -3.40
C ALA A 194 -28.70 21.60 -3.49
N LYS A 195 -29.12 20.35 -3.26
CA LYS A 195 -30.54 19.95 -3.32
C LYS A 195 -31.39 20.62 -2.23
N ARG A 196 -30.83 20.82 -1.03
CA ARG A 196 -31.51 21.53 0.09
C ARG A 196 -31.75 23.01 -0.20
N ARG A 197 -30.81 23.68 -0.88
CA ARG A 197 -30.95 25.10 -1.28
C ARG A 197 -32.00 25.33 -2.36
N GLN A 198 -32.40 24.28 -3.08
CA GLN A 198 -33.39 24.36 -4.15
C GLN A 198 -34.81 24.02 -3.66
N GLN A 199 -34.94 23.59 -2.41
CA GLN A 199 -36.20 23.24 -1.74
C GLN A 199 -36.63 24.26 -0.67
N ASN A 200 -35.79 25.27 -0.40
CA ASN A 200 -36.08 26.43 0.46
C ASN A 200 -36.12 27.69 -0.38
#